data_AF-A0A4Q9LSB4-F1
#
_entry.id   AF-A0A4Q9LSB4-F1
#
_cell.length_a   1.000
_cell.length_b   1.000
_cell.length_c   1.000
_cell.angle_alpha   90.00
_cell.angle_beta   90.00
_cell.angle_gamma   90.00
#
_symmetry.space_group_name_H-M   'P 1'
#
loop_
_entity.id
_entity.type
_entity.pdbx_description
1 polymer ?
#
loop_
_entity_poly.entity_id
_entity_poly.type
_entity_poly.pdbx_seq_one_letter_code
_entity_poly.pdbx_strand_id
1 'polypeptide(L)'
;MNNILLKDKRFVKIIDFGLSCRTNKPIKIFKNDGLDTLYYTYEYLSPELRRNMLYNEKSDMWSFGFTVKQLVEKKGWNPKYLKSIGFFDYNNFISCFLNDKAEHRISASTALMSSFFDFLYEFIYCFCPIEDYYFIKDDFIYTKKDDQLIITYYKSKIILHCSCSIKAKNFCYEKILQAKIKDSAFFYSNYSHNFQFGNHCNFMITFGSVNFLLCELDVFELENLRICFNFLTIGRIIY
;
A
#
# COMPACT_ATOMS: atom_id res chain seq x y z
N MET A 1 -20.04 5.70 -5.90
CA MET A 1 -18.67 6.14 -5.53
C MET A 1 -18.58 7.66 -5.67
N ASN A 2 -19.21 8.42 -4.76
CA ASN A 2 -19.31 9.88 -4.90
C ASN A 2 -18.33 10.63 -3.98
N ASN A 3 -17.67 9.92 -3.06
CA ASN A 3 -16.83 10.51 -2.01
C ASN A 3 -15.32 10.41 -2.32
N ILE A 4 -14.98 9.96 -3.54
CA ILE A 4 -13.61 9.83 -4.04
C ILE A 4 -13.49 10.71 -5.27
N LEU A 5 -12.66 11.75 -5.20
CA LEU A 5 -12.33 12.62 -6.33
C LEU A 5 -11.02 12.20 -6.98
N LEU A 6 -10.98 12.33 -8.29
CA LEU A 6 -9.78 12.13 -9.10
C LEU A 6 -9.38 13.45 -9.73
N LYS A 7 -8.20 13.96 -9.37
CA LYS A 7 -7.57 15.12 -10.02
C LYS A 7 -6.48 14.65 -10.98
N ASP A 8 -6.49 15.21 -12.19
CA ASP A 8 -5.49 14.98 -13.25
C ASP A 8 -5.24 13.50 -13.59
N LYS A 9 -6.24 12.64 -13.38
CA LYS A 9 -6.17 11.18 -13.54
C LYS A 9 -5.10 10.47 -12.70
N ARG A 10 -4.51 11.15 -11.71
CA ARG A 10 -3.37 10.62 -10.91
C ARG A 10 -3.57 10.80 -9.41
N PHE A 11 -4.31 11.81 -8.99
CA PHE A 11 -4.45 12.15 -7.58
C PHE A 11 -5.84 11.78 -7.08
N VAL A 12 -5.88 10.83 -6.15
CA VAL A 12 -7.12 10.39 -5.51
C VAL A 12 -7.26 11.10 -4.18
N LYS A 13 -8.42 11.72 -3.92
CA LYS A 13 -8.75 12.37 -2.64
C LYS A 13 -10.10 11.90 -2.12
N ILE A 14 -10.18 11.63 -0.83
CA ILE A 14 -11.43 11.43 -0.12
C ILE A 14 -11.96 12.80 0.30
N ILE A 15 -13.24 13.08 0.06
CA ILE A 15 -13.81 14.43 0.23
C ILE A 15 -14.92 14.56 1.26
N ASP A 16 -15.44 13.44 1.75
CA ASP A 16 -16.56 13.44 2.71
C ASP A 16 -16.11 12.80 4.02
N PHE A 17 -16.08 13.61 5.07
CA PHE A 17 -15.72 13.22 6.42
C PHE A 17 -16.89 13.41 7.40
N GLY A 18 -18.13 13.58 6.89
CA GLY A 18 -19.32 13.84 7.73
C GLY A 18 -19.63 12.72 8.72
N LEU A 19 -19.13 11.51 8.47
CA LEU A 19 -19.27 10.32 9.32
C LEU A 19 -17.95 9.90 10.00
N SER A 20 -16.87 10.68 9.84
CA SER A 20 -15.59 10.34 10.46
C SER A 20 -15.65 10.50 11.97
N CYS A 21 -15.17 9.49 12.69
CA CYS A 21 -15.13 9.49 14.14
C CYS A 21 -13.81 8.93 14.67
N ARG A 22 -13.53 9.16 15.95
CA ARG A 22 -12.42 8.49 16.62
C ARG A 22 -12.83 7.06 16.94
N THR A 23 -11.92 6.11 16.80
CA THR A 23 -12.18 4.68 17.10
C THR A 23 -12.63 4.45 18.55
N ASN A 24 -12.21 5.30 19.49
CA ASN A 24 -12.66 5.26 20.89
C ASN A 24 -14.01 5.96 21.16
N LYS A 25 -14.62 6.59 20.14
CA LYS A 25 -15.92 7.26 20.22
C LYS A 25 -16.74 7.02 18.93
N PRO A 26 -17.12 5.76 18.64
CA PRO A 26 -17.87 5.44 17.44
C PRO A 26 -19.28 6.05 17.47
N ILE A 27 -19.73 6.53 16.32
CA ILE A 27 -21.07 7.13 16.12
C ILE A 27 -22.02 6.05 15.61
N LYS A 28 -23.18 5.86 16.25
CA LYS A 28 -24.23 4.98 15.70
C LYS A 28 -24.96 5.68 14.56
N ILE A 29 -24.75 5.19 13.34
CA ILE A 29 -25.22 5.82 12.10
C ILE A 29 -26.73 5.57 11.88
N PHE A 30 -27.23 4.38 12.25
CA PHE A 30 -28.59 3.91 11.91
C PHE A 30 -29.49 3.70 13.13
N LYS A 31 -29.48 4.63 14.09
CA LYS A 31 -30.23 4.45 15.36
C LYS A 31 -31.74 4.19 15.18
N ASN A 32 -32.35 4.53 14.05
CA ASN A 32 -33.80 4.50 13.82
C ASN A 32 -34.25 3.67 12.59
N ASP A 33 -33.34 3.02 11.87
CA ASP A 33 -33.68 2.29 10.64
C ASP A 33 -33.84 0.78 10.89
N GLY A 34 -34.77 0.13 10.20
CA GLY A 34 -34.96 -1.32 10.27
C GLY A 34 -33.80 -2.09 9.64
N LEU A 35 -33.28 -3.10 10.34
CA LEU A 35 -32.10 -3.90 9.93
C LEU A 35 -32.20 -4.45 8.49
N ASP A 36 -33.38 -4.91 8.07
CA ASP A 36 -33.57 -5.55 6.76
C ASP A 36 -33.44 -4.56 5.58
N THR A 37 -33.77 -3.28 5.79
CA THR A 37 -33.66 -2.25 4.73
C THR A 37 -32.21 -1.83 4.50
N LEU A 38 -31.37 -1.90 5.53
CA LEU A 38 -29.96 -1.52 5.48
C LEU A 38 -29.08 -2.60 4.80
N TYR A 39 -29.45 -3.87 4.93
CA TYR A 39 -28.66 -5.00 4.42
C TYR A 39 -28.51 -4.96 2.89
N TYR A 40 -29.58 -4.62 2.17
CA TYR A 40 -29.61 -4.65 0.71
C TYR A 40 -29.26 -3.32 0.03
N THR A 41 -29.30 -2.20 0.76
CA THR A 41 -29.16 -0.86 0.15
C THR A 41 -27.73 -0.31 0.23
N TYR A 42 -26.95 -0.75 1.24
CA TYR A 42 -25.65 -0.16 1.56
C TYR A 42 -24.54 -1.22 1.68
N GLU A 43 -24.34 -2.01 0.64
CA GLU A 43 -23.33 -3.09 0.61
C GLU A 43 -21.89 -2.60 0.87
N TYR A 44 -21.59 -1.33 0.54
CA TYR A 44 -20.30 -0.71 0.83
C TYR A 44 -20.05 -0.45 2.31
N LEU A 45 -21.09 -0.41 3.15
CA LEU A 45 -20.94 -0.33 4.60
C LEU A 45 -20.59 -1.70 5.15
N SER A 46 -19.82 -1.75 6.22
CA SER A 46 -19.44 -3.02 6.83
C SER A 46 -20.65 -3.77 7.44
N PRO A 47 -20.61 -5.11 7.52
CA PRO A 47 -21.62 -5.92 8.19
C PRO A 47 -21.94 -5.44 9.61
N GLU A 48 -20.92 -5.09 10.40
CA GLU A 48 -21.09 -4.57 11.75
C GLU A 48 -21.81 -3.22 11.77
N LEU A 49 -21.53 -2.31 10.82
CA LEU A 49 -22.25 -1.04 10.69
C LEU A 49 -23.72 -1.26 10.34
N ARG A 50 -24.01 -2.15 9.38
CA ARG A 50 -25.39 -2.49 8.98
C ARG A 50 -26.18 -3.16 10.11
N ARG A 51 -25.49 -3.87 11.01
CA ARG A 51 -26.06 -4.49 12.23
C ARG A 51 -26.10 -3.53 13.43
N ASN A 52 -25.73 -2.26 13.26
CA ASN A 52 -25.64 -1.26 14.32
C ASN A 52 -24.75 -1.70 15.51
N MET A 53 -23.71 -2.49 15.21
CA MET A 53 -22.70 -2.96 16.15
C MET A 53 -21.56 -1.94 16.27
N LEU A 54 -20.67 -2.15 17.26
CA LEU A 54 -19.44 -1.39 17.36
C LEU A 54 -18.54 -1.68 16.14
N TYR A 55 -17.89 -0.64 15.65
CA TYR A 55 -16.99 -0.68 14.52
C TYR A 55 -15.68 0.03 14.84
N ASN A 56 -14.68 -0.23 14.02
CA ASN A 56 -13.35 0.35 14.09
C ASN A 56 -12.82 0.58 12.66
N GLU A 57 -11.51 0.80 12.51
CA GLU A 57 -10.88 1.01 11.21
C GLU A 57 -11.08 -0.16 10.22
N LYS A 58 -11.44 -1.36 10.69
CA LYS A 58 -11.74 -2.52 9.82
C LYS A 58 -13.05 -2.37 9.06
N SER A 59 -13.95 -1.48 9.50
CA SER A 59 -15.12 -1.10 8.72
C SER A 59 -14.75 -0.29 7.48
N ASP A 60 -13.73 0.57 7.58
CA ASP A 60 -13.18 1.29 6.42
C ASP A 60 -12.55 0.29 5.44
N MET A 61 -11.89 -0.75 5.96
CA MET A 61 -11.28 -1.79 5.14
C MET A 61 -12.31 -2.62 4.35
N TRP A 62 -13.49 -2.89 4.92
CA TRP A 62 -14.60 -3.46 4.14
C TRP A 62 -15.01 -2.52 3.00
N SER A 63 -15.22 -1.24 3.32
CA SER A 63 -15.64 -0.22 2.35
C SER A 63 -14.61 -0.09 1.22
N PHE A 64 -13.32 -0.17 1.54
CA PHE A 64 -12.22 -0.23 0.58
C PHE A 64 -12.32 -1.47 -0.32
N GLY A 65 -12.43 -2.67 0.25
CA GLY A 65 -12.55 -3.92 -0.52
C GLY A 65 -13.75 -3.90 -1.47
N PHE A 66 -14.90 -3.42 -1.00
CA PHE A 66 -16.11 -3.29 -1.81
C PHE A 66 -15.95 -2.24 -2.92
N THR A 67 -15.23 -1.15 -2.64
CA THR A 67 -14.89 -0.11 -3.61
C THR A 67 -13.99 -0.66 -4.72
N VAL A 68 -12.95 -1.43 -4.38
CA VAL A 68 -12.07 -2.10 -5.36
C VAL A 68 -12.86 -3.12 -6.18
N LYS A 69 -13.76 -3.89 -5.55
CA LYS A 69 -14.65 -4.83 -6.23
C LYS A 69 -15.54 -4.15 -7.26
N GLN A 70 -16.26 -3.12 -6.85
CA GLN A 70 -17.14 -2.34 -7.74
C GLN A 70 -16.39 -1.68 -8.90
N LEU A 71 -15.16 -1.23 -8.66
CA LEU A 71 -14.32 -0.68 -9.73
C LEU A 71 -14.13 -1.74 -10.82
N VAL A 72 -13.69 -2.94 -10.46
CA VAL A 72 -13.41 -4.03 -11.41
C VAL A 72 -14.67 -4.53 -12.13
N GLU A 73 -15.80 -4.61 -11.43
CA GLU A 73 -17.07 -5.07 -12.00
C GLU A 73 -17.76 -4.02 -12.89
N LYS A 74 -17.27 -2.77 -12.89
CA LYS A 74 -17.86 -1.70 -13.69
C LYS A 74 -17.77 -2.01 -15.18
N LYS A 75 -18.93 -2.20 -15.83
CA LYS A 75 -19.03 -2.48 -17.27
C LYS A 75 -18.18 -1.52 -18.11
N GLY A 76 -17.39 -2.09 -19.00
CA GLY A 76 -16.51 -1.35 -19.92
C GLY A 76 -15.16 -0.92 -19.32
N TRP A 77 -14.90 -1.22 -18.05
CA TRP A 77 -13.58 -0.98 -17.45
C TRP A 77 -12.70 -2.21 -17.60
N ASN A 78 -11.56 -2.06 -18.28
CA ASN A 78 -10.53 -3.09 -18.42
C ASN A 78 -9.22 -2.51 -17.87
N PRO A 79 -9.03 -2.53 -16.54
CA PRO A 79 -7.85 -1.90 -15.94
C PRO A 79 -6.59 -2.63 -16.37
N LYS A 80 -5.59 -1.86 -16.83
CA LYS A 80 -4.32 -2.41 -17.34
C LYS A 80 -3.62 -3.32 -16.32
N TYR A 81 -3.74 -3.03 -15.03
CA TYR A 81 -3.11 -3.82 -13.96
C TYR A 81 -3.77 -5.20 -13.76
N LEU A 82 -5.04 -5.41 -14.10
CA LEU A 82 -5.64 -6.75 -13.98
C LEU A 82 -5.02 -7.74 -14.96
N LYS A 83 -4.50 -7.25 -16.09
CA LYS A 83 -3.77 -8.09 -17.04
C LYS A 83 -2.41 -8.54 -16.50
N SER A 84 -1.76 -7.73 -15.66
CA SER A 84 -0.46 -8.07 -15.07
C SER A 84 -0.58 -8.92 -13.80
N ILE A 85 -1.60 -8.67 -12.97
CA ILE A 85 -1.81 -9.38 -11.69
C ILE A 85 -2.55 -10.71 -11.89
N GLY A 86 -3.48 -10.79 -12.85
CA GLY A 86 -4.33 -11.97 -13.03
C GLY A 86 -5.53 -12.00 -12.08
N PHE A 87 -6.54 -12.80 -12.45
CA PHE A 87 -7.83 -12.83 -11.75
C PHE A 87 -7.76 -13.50 -10.37
N PHE A 88 -6.88 -14.48 -10.20
CA PHE A 88 -6.70 -15.20 -8.94
C PHE A 88 -6.15 -14.30 -7.83
N ASP A 89 -5.09 -13.56 -8.11
CA ASP A 89 -4.45 -12.64 -7.16
C ASP A 89 -5.38 -11.47 -6.77
N TYR A 90 -6.22 -11.02 -7.70
CA TYR A 90 -7.28 -10.06 -7.39
C TYR A 90 -8.29 -10.62 -6.38
N ASN A 91 -8.81 -11.84 -6.59
CA ASN A 91 -9.79 -12.43 -5.67
C ASN A 91 -9.20 -12.66 -4.28
N ASN A 92 -7.95 -13.14 -4.21
CA ASN A 92 -7.22 -13.31 -2.97
C ASN A 92 -7.10 -11.96 -2.24
N PHE A 93 -6.68 -10.90 -2.93
CA PHE A 93 -6.58 -9.58 -2.34
C PHE A 93 -7.93 -9.06 -1.82
N ILE A 94 -9.01 -9.17 -2.61
CA ILE A 94 -10.36 -8.74 -2.18
C ILE A 94 -10.85 -9.51 -0.95
N SER A 95 -10.57 -10.82 -0.88
CA SER A 95 -10.97 -11.67 0.23
C SER A 95 -10.32 -11.28 1.56
N CYS A 96 -9.21 -10.53 1.53
CA CYS A 96 -8.57 -9.96 2.73
C CYS A 96 -9.41 -8.85 3.40
N PHE A 97 -10.46 -8.35 2.72
CA PHE A 97 -11.31 -7.26 3.18
C PHE A 97 -12.77 -7.67 3.34
N LEU A 98 -13.29 -8.50 2.43
CA LEU A 98 -14.71 -8.89 2.40
C LEU A 98 -15.00 -10.08 3.32
N ASN A 99 -14.73 -9.92 4.61
CA ASN A 99 -15.05 -10.89 5.65
C ASN A 99 -16.15 -10.37 6.59
N ASP A 100 -17.10 -11.22 6.98
CA ASP A 100 -18.17 -10.82 7.88
C ASP A 100 -17.64 -10.40 9.26
N LYS A 101 -16.57 -11.04 9.74
CA LYS A 101 -15.89 -10.71 10.98
C LYS A 101 -14.81 -9.66 10.75
N ALA A 102 -14.92 -8.53 11.45
CA ALA A 102 -13.99 -7.40 11.33
C ALA A 102 -12.54 -7.79 11.69
N GLU A 103 -12.33 -8.65 12.70
CA GLU A 103 -10.97 -9.08 13.09
C GLU A 103 -10.25 -9.92 12.03
N HIS A 104 -10.98 -10.52 11.08
CA HIS A 104 -10.43 -11.26 9.95
C HIS A 104 -10.26 -10.39 8.70
N ARG A 105 -10.19 -9.06 8.84
CA ARG A 105 -9.81 -8.15 7.75
C ARG A 105 -8.43 -7.59 8.03
N ILE A 106 -7.60 -7.44 7.00
CA ILE A 106 -6.30 -6.78 7.15
C ILE A 106 -6.46 -5.26 7.31
N SER A 107 -5.51 -4.61 7.99
CA SER A 107 -5.46 -3.15 8.12
C SER A 107 -4.90 -2.48 6.86
N ALA A 108 -5.09 -1.17 6.70
CA ALA A 108 -4.56 -0.41 5.57
C ALA A 108 -3.03 -0.52 5.45
N SER A 109 -2.31 -0.45 6.57
CA SER A 109 -0.85 -0.60 6.58
C SER A 109 -0.39 -1.97 6.09
N THR A 110 -1.12 -3.04 6.46
CA THR A 110 -0.83 -4.40 5.99
C THR A 110 -1.21 -4.56 4.53
N ALA A 111 -2.33 -3.97 4.09
CA ALA A 111 -2.75 -4.00 2.69
C ALA A 111 -1.68 -3.40 1.76
N LEU A 112 -1.06 -2.27 2.15
CA LEU A 112 0.03 -1.64 1.39
C LEU A 112 1.22 -2.57 1.15
N MET A 113 1.46 -3.54 2.03
CA MET A 113 2.55 -4.52 1.91
C MET A 113 2.21 -5.72 1.00
N SER A 114 1.01 -5.76 0.41
CA SER A 114 0.57 -6.89 -0.41
C SER A 114 1.28 -6.94 -1.76
N SER A 115 1.64 -8.13 -2.23
CA SER A 115 2.15 -8.37 -3.59
C SER A 115 1.20 -7.89 -4.69
N PHE A 116 -0.09 -7.69 -4.39
CA PHE A 116 -1.05 -7.04 -5.28
C PHE A 116 -0.54 -5.69 -5.82
N PHE A 117 0.30 -4.97 -5.06
CA PHE A 117 0.85 -3.68 -5.46
C PHE A 117 2.22 -3.75 -6.15
N ASP A 118 2.83 -4.93 -6.36
CA ASP A 118 4.17 -5.06 -6.93
C ASP A 118 4.29 -4.39 -8.31
N PHE A 119 3.23 -4.37 -9.11
CA PHE A 119 3.20 -3.72 -10.43
C PHE A 119 3.53 -2.20 -10.37
N LEU A 120 3.28 -1.54 -9.24
CA LEU A 120 3.61 -0.12 -9.06
C LEU A 120 5.13 0.11 -8.96
N TYR A 121 5.88 -0.91 -8.58
CA TYR A 121 7.30 -0.87 -8.27
C TYR A 121 8.18 -1.56 -9.33
N GLU A 122 7.64 -1.92 -10.50
CA GLU A 122 8.38 -2.58 -11.60
C GLU A 122 9.62 -1.79 -12.09
N PHE A 123 9.67 -0.48 -11.81
CA PHE A 123 10.83 0.36 -12.14
C PHE A 123 12.03 0.15 -11.21
N ILE A 124 11.82 -0.48 -10.05
CA ILE A 124 12.85 -0.74 -9.05
C ILE A 124 13.40 -2.14 -9.27
N TYR A 125 14.72 -2.24 -9.31
CA TYR A 125 15.43 -3.50 -9.51
C TYR A 125 16.61 -3.61 -8.54
N CYS A 126 17.16 -4.82 -8.41
CA CYS A 126 18.38 -5.03 -7.65
C CYS A 126 19.54 -4.26 -8.30
N PHE A 127 20.05 -3.26 -7.59
CA PHE A 127 21.15 -2.42 -8.07
C PHE A 127 22.51 -2.80 -7.47
N CYS A 128 22.61 -3.86 -6.68
CA CYS A 128 23.89 -4.38 -6.19
C CYS A 128 24.87 -4.81 -7.30
N PRO A 129 24.42 -5.37 -8.45
CA PRO A 129 25.32 -5.70 -9.55
C PRO A 129 25.90 -4.48 -10.28
N ILE A 130 25.42 -3.27 -9.99
CA ILE A 130 25.98 -2.05 -10.56
C ILE A 130 27.22 -1.67 -9.75
N GLU A 131 28.32 -1.40 -10.45
CA GLU A 131 29.55 -0.88 -9.86
C GLU A 131 29.29 0.42 -9.08
N ASP A 132 30.25 0.77 -8.23
CA ASP A 132 30.15 1.97 -7.42
C ASP A 132 30.55 3.20 -8.23
N TYR A 133 29.71 4.23 -8.21
CA TYR A 133 29.95 5.49 -8.91
C TYR A 133 29.14 6.61 -8.26
N TYR A 134 29.45 7.84 -8.67
CA TYR A 134 28.65 8.99 -8.32
C TYR A 134 28.48 9.92 -9.53
N PHE A 135 27.40 10.69 -9.51
CA PHE A 135 27.16 11.75 -10.48
C PHE A 135 26.40 12.90 -9.81
N ILE A 136 26.49 14.08 -10.43
CA ILE A 136 25.82 15.30 -9.96
C ILE A 136 24.78 15.69 -11.00
N LYS A 137 23.57 16.01 -10.53
CA LYS A 137 22.50 16.52 -11.39
C LYS A 137 21.56 17.40 -10.58
N ASP A 138 21.23 18.58 -11.12
CA ASP A 138 20.25 19.51 -10.54
C ASP A 138 20.52 19.81 -9.05
N ASP A 139 21.80 20.02 -8.69
CA ASP A 139 22.30 20.21 -7.31
C ASP A 139 22.22 18.98 -6.37
N PHE A 140 21.74 17.84 -6.87
CA PHE A 140 21.77 16.57 -6.15
C PHE A 140 23.04 15.79 -6.48
N ILE A 141 23.64 15.20 -5.44
CA ILE A 141 24.72 14.22 -5.58
C ILE A 141 24.12 12.83 -5.39
N TYR A 142 24.19 12.03 -6.43
CA TYR A 142 23.79 10.63 -6.42
C TYR A 142 25.02 9.77 -6.29
N THR A 143 25.05 8.86 -5.32
CA THR A 143 26.15 7.94 -5.10
C THR A 143 25.59 6.53 -4.98
N LYS A 144 25.91 5.68 -5.95
CA LYS A 144 25.71 4.25 -5.84
C LYS A 144 26.95 3.67 -5.14
N LYS A 145 26.75 3.07 -3.97
CA LYS A 145 27.79 2.40 -3.17
C LYS A 145 27.28 1.08 -2.59
N ASP A 146 27.91 -0.05 -2.90
CA ASP A 146 27.55 -1.37 -2.41
C ASP A 146 26.05 -1.71 -2.62
N ASP A 147 25.28 -1.83 -1.55
CA ASP A 147 23.83 -2.07 -1.55
C ASP A 147 23.00 -0.79 -1.39
N GLN A 148 23.61 0.39 -1.52
CA GLN A 148 22.99 1.69 -1.26
C GLN A 148 22.98 2.59 -2.49
N LEU A 149 21.86 3.28 -2.69
CA LEU A 149 21.78 4.50 -3.47
C LEU A 149 21.60 5.67 -2.51
N ILE A 150 22.59 6.52 -2.45
CA ILE A 150 22.65 7.69 -1.58
C ILE A 150 22.34 8.92 -2.43
N ILE A 151 21.37 9.72 -1.98
CA ILE A 151 20.99 10.97 -2.62
C ILE A 151 21.23 12.08 -1.59
N THR A 152 22.12 13.02 -1.93
CA THR A 152 22.48 14.14 -1.05
C THR A 152 22.07 15.45 -1.69
N TYR A 153 21.43 16.32 -0.90
CA TYR A 153 21.07 17.68 -1.28
C TYR A 153 21.35 18.61 -0.11
N TYR A 154 22.30 19.53 -0.27
CA TYR A 154 22.84 20.33 0.84
C TYR A 154 23.25 19.46 2.05
N LYS A 155 22.54 19.57 3.17
CA LYS A 155 22.78 18.80 4.41
C LYS A 155 21.84 17.59 4.55
N SER A 156 20.90 17.41 3.63
CA SER A 156 19.91 16.35 3.63
C SER A 156 20.44 15.13 2.89
N LYS A 157 20.21 13.95 3.46
CA LYS A 157 20.64 12.67 2.89
C LYS A 157 19.50 11.68 2.93
N ILE A 158 19.19 11.09 1.77
CA ILE A 158 18.28 9.96 1.60
C ILE A 158 19.12 8.76 1.20
N ILE A 159 18.87 7.60 1.81
CA ILE A 159 19.57 6.37 1.48
C ILE A 159 18.54 5.31 1.13
N LEU A 160 18.51 4.88 -0.12
CA LEU A 160 17.79 3.69 -0.51
C LEU A 160 18.71 2.48 -0.36
N HIS A 161 18.25 1.49 0.39
CA HIS A 161 18.89 0.19 0.54
C HIS A 161 18.23 -0.83 -0.38
N CYS A 162 19.06 -1.54 -1.15
CA CYS A 162 18.66 -2.58 -2.08
C CYS A 162 17.97 -3.74 -1.34
N SER A 163 17.14 -4.51 -2.05
CA SER A 163 16.53 -5.74 -1.53
C SER A 163 17.54 -6.81 -1.08
N CYS A 164 18.78 -6.75 -1.56
CA CYS A 164 19.86 -7.63 -1.12
C CYS A 164 20.47 -7.21 0.23
N SER A 165 20.23 -5.98 0.68
CA SER A 165 20.81 -5.43 1.91
C SER A 165 20.37 -6.21 3.14
N ILE A 166 21.33 -6.58 4.00
CA ILE A 166 21.03 -7.21 5.30
C ILE A 166 20.17 -6.26 6.15
N LYS A 167 20.48 -4.96 6.13
CA LYS A 167 19.72 -3.94 6.87
C LYS A 167 18.28 -3.86 6.38
N ALA A 168 18.06 -3.83 5.06
CA ALA A 168 16.72 -3.79 4.48
C ALA A 168 15.91 -5.07 4.76
N LYS A 169 16.53 -6.25 4.63
CA LYS A 169 15.89 -7.54 4.94
C LYS A 169 15.45 -7.64 6.40
N ASN A 170 16.32 -7.23 7.34
CA ASN A 170 15.97 -7.23 8.77
C ASN A 170 14.81 -6.26 9.05
N PHE A 171 14.82 -5.07 8.44
CA PHE A 171 13.75 -4.11 8.59
C PHE A 171 12.41 -4.59 7.98
N CYS A 172 12.46 -5.22 6.80
CA CYS A 172 11.31 -5.88 6.18
C CYS A 172 10.72 -6.96 7.10
N TYR A 173 11.58 -7.82 7.68
CA TYR A 173 11.17 -8.85 8.62
C TYR A 173 10.46 -8.27 9.86
N GLU A 174 11.03 -7.23 10.48
CA GLU A 174 10.42 -6.49 11.60
C GLU A 174 9.03 -5.94 11.23
N LYS A 175 8.90 -5.29 10.07
CA LYS A 175 7.61 -4.75 9.59
C LYS A 175 6.59 -5.84 9.30
N ILE A 176 7.01 -6.98 8.75
CA ILE A 176 6.15 -8.15 8.56
C ILE A 176 5.65 -8.69 9.90
N LEU A 177 6.51 -8.79 10.92
CA LEU A 177 6.10 -9.20 12.26
C LEU A 177 5.10 -8.21 12.86
N GLN A 178 5.34 -6.91 12.73
CA GLN A 178 4.41 -5.87 13.20
C GLN A 178 3.04 -5.97 12.51
N ALA A 179 3.01 -6.19 11.19
CA ALA A 179 1.77 -6.40 10.44
C ALA A 179 1.03 -7.67 10.91
N LYS A 180 1.76 -8.77 11.13
CA LYS A 180 1.19 -10.03 11.65
C LYS A 180 0.64 -9.90 13.06
N ILE A 181 1.30 -9.17 13.94
CA ILE A 181 0.83 -8.91 15.30
C ILE A 181 -0.44 -8.04 15.26
N LYS A 182 -0.40 -6.96 14.48
CA LYS A 182 -1.53 -6.01 14.32
C LYS A 182 -2.78 -6.70 13.79
N ASP A 183 -2.62 -7.56 12.79
CA ASP A 183 -3.71 -8.27 12.13
C ASP A 183 -3.69 -9.77 12.47
N SER A 184 -3.37 -10.10 13.73
CA SER A 184 -3.17 -11.47 14.22
C SER A 184 -4.36 -12.38 13.95
N ALA A 185 -5.59 -11.91 14.20
CA ALA A 185 -6.79 -12.69 13.92
C ALA A 185 -6.95 -13.05 12.43
N PHE A 186 -6.42 -12.25 11.50
CA PHE A 186 -6.35 -12.63 10.08
C PHE A 186 -5.23 -13.65 9.84
N PHE A 187 -4.00 -13.37 10.28
CA PHE A 187 -2.84 -14.20 9.96
C PHE A 187 -2.81 -15.57 10.65
N TYR A 188 -3.49 -15.73 11.80
CA TYR A 188 -3.66 -17.03 12.46
C TYR A 188 -4.93 -17.77 12.05
N SER A 189 -5.69 -17.22 11.11
CA SER A 189 -6.87 -17.89 10.56
C SER A 189 -6.56 -18.59 9.24
N ASN A 190 -7.56 -19.36 8.78
CA ASN A 190 -7.53 -19.94 7.44
C ASN A 190 -7.58 -18.88 6.34
N TYR A 191 -7.75 -17.58 6.59
CA TYR A 191 -7.72 -16.54 5.54
C TYR A 191 -6.30 -16.08 5.16
N SER A 192 -5.30 -16.45 5.97
CA SER A 192 -3.91 -16.03 5.77
C SER A 192 -3.32 -16.43 4.40
N HIS A 193 -3.78 -17.54 3.80
CA HIS A 193 -3.35 -17.99 2.47
C HIS A 193 -3.72 -17.04 1.33
N ASN A 194 -4.70 -16.15 1.56
CA ASN A 194 -5.11 -15.15 0.57
C ASN A 194 -4.18 -13.92 0.53
N PHE A 195 -3.21 -13.84 1.44
CA PHE A 195 -2.31 -12.70 1.52
C PHE A 195 -0.86 -13.11 1.29
N GLN A 196 -0.20 -12.39 0.40
CA GLN A 196 1.23 -12.50 0.17
C GLN A 196 1.88 -11.13 0.30
N PHE A 197 3.03 -11.09 1.00
CA PHE A 197 3.86 -9.89 1.08
C PHE A 197 4.58 -9.65 -0.24
N GLY A 198 4.58 -8.40 -0.71
CA GLY A 198 5.17 -8.00 -2.00
C GLY A 198 6.67 -7.82 -1.96
N ASN A 199 7.31 -7.94 -3.12
CA ASN A 199 8.76 -7.79 -3.26
C ASN A 199 9.23 -6.38 -2.95
N HIS A 200 8.38 -5.38 -3.16
CA HIS A 200 8.65 -3.99 -2.84
C HIS A 200 8.94 -3.77 -1.34
N CYS A 201 8.45 -4.65 -0.44
CA CYS A 201 8.75 -4.60 0.99
C CYS A 201 10.23 -4.88 1.30
N ASN A 202 10.99 -5.49 0.39
CA ASN A 202 12.37 -5.86 0.66
C ASN A 202 13.34 -4.67 0.56
N PHE A 203 12.91 -3.55 0.00
CA PHE A 203 13.68 -2.32 -0.08
C PHE A 203 13.36 -1.42 1.11
N MET A 204 14.36 -0.68 1.56
CA MET A 204 14.22 0.20 2.71
C MET A 204 14.83 1.57 2.39
N ILE A 205 14.15 2.63 2.79
CA ILE A 205 14.62 4.00 2.68
C ILE A 205 14.97 4.50 4.07
N THR A 206 16.13 5.14 4.20
CA THR A 206 16.53 5.87 5.40
C THR A 206 16.54 7.37 5.10
N PHE A 207 15.83 8.16 5.91
CA PHE A 207 15.87 9.61 5.89
C PHE A 207 16.06 10.14 7.31
N GLY A 208 17.17 10.85 7.56
CA GLY A 208 17.57 11.21 8.91
C GLY A 208 17.78 9.95 9.77
N SER A 209 17.02 9.84 10.87
CA SER A 209 17.01 8.69 11.77
C SER A 209 15.86 7.71 11.53
N VAL A 210 15.01 7.97 10.53
CA VAL A 210 13.78 7.20 10.28
C VAL A 210 13.97 6.27 9.09
N ASN A 211 13.46 5.05 9.22
CA ASN A 211 13.44 4.04 8.15
C ASN A 211 12.01 3.80 7.68
N PHE A 212 11.86 3.59 6.38
CA PHE A 212 10.57 3.37 5.70
C PHE A 212 10.71 2.19 4.73
N LEU A 213 9.63 1.43 4.55
CA LEU A 213 9.46 0.57 3.39
C LEU A 213 9.09 1.41 2.17
N LEU A 214 9.30 0.89 0.96
CA LEU A 214 8.85 1.58 -0.25
C LEU A 214 7.35 1.86 -0.26
N CYS A 215 6.54 0.94 0.25
CA CYS A 215 5.08 1.09 0.32
C CYS A 215 4.59 2.11 1.35
N GLU A 216 5.49 2.69 2.14
CA GLU A 216 5.17 3.76 3.08
C GLU A 216 5.37 5.15 2.45
N LEU A 217 5.95 5.22 1.24
CA LEU A 217 6.09 6.46 0.48
C LEU A 217 4.77 6.90 -0.15
N ASP A 218 4.61 8.20 -0.28
CA ASP A 218 3.53 8.77 -1.08
C ASP A 218 3.82 8.69 -2.60
N VAL A 219 2.81 9.02 -3.40
CA VAL A 219 2.90 8.95 -4.86
C VAL A 219 3.96 9.91 -5.43
N PHE A 220 4.20 11.07 -4.82
CA PHE A 220 5.22 12.01 -5.28
C PHE A 220 6.62 11.51 -4.98
N GLU A 221 6.82 10.94 -3.80
CA GLU A 221 8.08 10.32 -3.39
C GLU A 221 8.44 9.14 -4.32
N LEU A 222 7.45 8.30 -4.67
CA LEU A 222 7.66 7.19 -5.61
C LEU A 222 7.99 7.66 -7.05
N GLU A 223 7.34 8.71 -7.55
CA GLU A 223 7.65 9.27 -8.87
C GLU A 223 9.07 9.88 -8.90
N ASN A 224 9.48 10.57 -7.84
CA ASN A 224 10.86 11.06 -7.72
C ASN A 224 11.86 9.90 -7.68
N LEU A 225 11.55 8.83 -6.96
CA LEU A 225 12.39 7.63 -6.93
C LEU A 225 12.50 6.98 -8.32
N ARG A 226 11.41 6.95 -9.09
CA ARG A 226 11.41 6.46 -10.48
C ARG A 226 12.36 7.25 -11.37
N ILE A 227 12.39 8.58 -11.22
CA ILE A 227 13.36 9.42 -11.94
C ILE A 227 14.80 9.05 -11.56
N CYS A 228 15.06 8.78 -10.27
CA CYS A 228 16.39 8.37 -9.81
C CYS A 228 16.85 7.04 -10.43
N PHE A 229 15.96 6.04 -10.52
CA PHE A 229 16.26 4.75 -11.15
C PHE A 229 16.49 4.85 -12.67
N ASN A 230 15.86 5.81 -13.35
CA ASN A 230 16.17 6.09 -14.75
C ASN A 230 17.63 6.54 -14.91
N PHE A 231 18.17 7.36 -14.00
CA PHE A 231 19.58 7.75 -14.03
C PHE A 231 20.52 6.58 -13.76
N LEU A 232 20.17 5.68 -12.83
CA LEU A 232 20.95 4.46 -12.59
C LEU A 232 21.07 3.58 -13.84
N THR A 233 20.02 3.55 -14.66
CA THR A 233 19.98 2.78 -15.90
C THR A 233 20.85 3.44 -16.98
N ILE A 234 20.82 4.77 -17.09
CA ILE A 234 21.62 5.53 -18.06
C ILE A 234 23.13 5.46 -17.73
N GLY A 235 23.49 5.40 -16.45
CA GLY A 235 24.88 5.19 -16.02
C GLY A 235 25.52 3.91 -16.56
N ARG A 236 24.73 2.92 -17.00
CA ARG A 236 25.21 1.71 -17.70
C ARG A 236 25.64 1.94 -19.15
N ILE A 237 25.30 3.09 -19.75
CA ILE A 237 25.54 3.38 -21.18
C ILE A 237 26.73 4.33 -21.38
N ILE A 238 27.17 5.01 -20.32
CA ILE A 238 28.19 6.08 -20.40
C ILE A 238 29.60 5.58 -20.01
N TYR A 239 29.76 4.30 -19.66
CA TYR A 239 31.05 3.66 -19.41
C TYR A 239 31.20 2.37 -20.21
#